data_AF-A0A7C1DRJ2-F1
#
_entry.id   AF-A0A7C1DRJ2-F1
#
_cell.length_a   1.000
_cell.length_b   1.000
_cell.length_c   1.000
_cell.angle_alpha   90.00
_cell.angle_beta   90.00
_cell.angle_gamma   90.00
#
_symmetry.space_group_name_H-M   'P 1'
#
loop_
_entity.id
_entity.type
_entity.pdbx_description
1 polymer ?
#
loop_
_entity_poly.entity_id
_entity_poly.type
_entity_poly.pdbx_seq_one_letter_code
_entity_poly.pdbx_strand_id
1 'polypeptide(L)'
;MVMKASNLVSLSRLAFLFFHLLVASRLSPWVNVALVIVNYVADVFDGIVARRRGGTSYGEFMDISVDRVITLGYFAYHLYFQRLNLAFFVLVFARNFMVDYVAHFNLILKGGKQKHTLTQGVAKWLYSSKPSKLINGGLQATLTAWGFLGQVPLVLQLVFLVTSYLRALPDIRKLAHYI
;
A
#
# COMPACT_ATOMS: atom_id res chain seq x y z
N MET A 1 25.41 -10.47 -6.98
CA MET A 1 24.24 -10.57 -6.09
C MET A 1 23.05 -11.00 -6.94
N VAL A 2 22.58 -12.25 -6.84
CA VAL A 2 21.51 -12.75 -7.71
C VAL A 2 20.17 -12.18 -7.22
N MET A 3 19.49 -11.37 -8.06
CA MET A 3 18.16 -10.86 -7.75
C MET A 3 17.19 -12.03 -7.56
N LYS A 4 16.52 -12.08 -6.40
CA LYS A 4 15.46 -13.06 -6.16
C LYS A 4 14.24 -12.73 -7.02
N ALA A 5 13.52 -13.77 -7.44
CA ALA A 5 12.34 -13.65 -8.29
C ALA A 5 11.28 -12.68 -7.73
N SER A 6 11.16 -12.54 -6.41
CA SER A 6 10.24 -11.60 -5.78
C SER A 6 10.58 -10.15 -6.10
N ASN A 7 11.85 -9.76 -5.90
CA ASN A 7 12.31 -8.40 -6.16
C ASN A 7 12.13 -8.00 -7.63
N LEU A 8 12.21 -8.96 -8.56
CA LEU A 8 11.96 -8.71 -9.97
C LEU A 8 10.48 -8.39 -10.23
N VAL A 9 9.55 -9.02 -9.50
CA VAL A 9 8.11 -8.71 -9.60
C VAL A 9 7.81 -7.34 -9.01
N SER A 10 8.37 -6.99 -7.84
CA SER A 10 8.19 -5.65 -7.27
C SER A 10 8.76 -4.58 -8.23
N LEU A 11 9.96 -4.78 -8.78
CA LEU A 11 10.53 -3.86 -9.76
C LEU A 11 9.73 -3.79 -11.07
N SER A 12 9.18 -4.91 -11.55
CA SER A 12 8.36 -4.91 -12.76
C SER A 12 7.03 -4.17 -12.55
N ARG A 13 6.41 -4.29 -11.37
CA ARG A 13 5.23 -3.51 -10.98
C ARG A 13 5.52 -2.01 -10.92
N LEU A 14 6.70 -1.65 -10.43
CA LEU A 14 7.16 -0.26 -10.42
C LEU A 14 7.39 0.28 -11.86
N ALA A 15 8.08 -0.49 -12.71
CA ALA A 15 8.25 -0.12 -14.11
C ALA A 15 6.91 -0.02 -14.85
N PHE A 16 5.99 -0.96 -14.56
CA PHE A 16 4.63 -0.96 -15.09
C PHE A 16 3.84 0.27 -14.66
N LEU A 17 3.96 0.71 -13.41
CA LEU A 17 3.36 1.97 -12.95
C LEU A 17 3.81 3.13 -13.83
N PHE A 18 5.13 3.34 -14.00
CA PHE A 18 5.64 4.46 -14.79
C PHE A 18 5.17 4.39 -16.24
N PHE A 19 5.27 3.21 -16.86
CA PHE A 19 4.74 3.00 -18.20
C PHE A 19 3.25 3.36 -18.28
N HIS A 20 2.44 2.83 -17.37
CA HIS A 20 1.00 3.06 -17.33
C HIS A 20 0.69 4.55 -17.20
N LEU A 21 1.33 5.27 -16.27
CA LEU A 21 1.10 6.72 -16.10
C LEU A 21 1.47 7.54 -17.34
N LEU A 22 2.48 7.13 -18.12
CA LEU A 22 2.87 7.81 -19.37
C LEU A 22 1.87 7.63 -20.50
N VAL A 23 1.13 6.52 -20.53
CA VAL A 23 0.16 6.23 -21.59
C VAL A 23 -1.29 6.40 -21.14
N ALA A 24 -1.56 6.54 -19.84
CA ALA A 24 -2.90 6.50 -19.25
C ALA A 24 -3.89 7.49 -19.87
N SER A 25 -3.44 8.70 -20.23
CA SER A 25 -4.27 9.73 -20.87
C SER A 25 -4.71 9.37 -22.29
N ARG A 26 -4.04 8.41 -22.94
CA ARG A 26 -4.34 7.92 -24.29
C ARG A 26 -5.18 6.63 -24.28
N LEU A 27 -5.38 6.03 -23.11
CA LEU A 27 -6.11 4.78 -22.94
C LEU A 27 -7.56 5.05 -22.58
N SER A 28 -8.45 4.14 -22.96
CA SER A 28 -9.82 4.20 -22.48
C SER A 28 -9.88 4.02 -20.95
N PRO A 29 -10.87 4.61 -20.25
CA PRO A 29 -11.03 4.44 -18.81
C PRO A 29 -11.04 2.97 -18.37
N TRP A 30 -11.70 2.10 -19.13
CA TRP A 30 -11.79 0.67 -18.84
C TRP A 30 -10.46 -0.07 -19.01
N VAL A 31 -9.64 0.32 -19.99
CA VAL A 31 -8.28 -0.24 -20.14
C VAL A 31 -7.42 0.20 -18.96
N ASN A 32 -7.48 1.46 -18.54
CA ASN A 32 -6.77 1.91 -17.35
C ASN A 32 -7.18 1.13 -16.09
N VAL A 33 -8.49 0.91 -15.89
CA VAL A 33 -9.02 0.07 -14.80
C VAL A 33 -8.44 -1.34 -14.84
N ALA A 34 -8.41 -1.98 -16.01
CA ALA A 34 -7.83 -3.31 -16.17
C ALA A 34 -6.33 -3.32 -15.80
N LEU A 35 -5.56 -2.33 -16.25
CA LEU A 35 -4.13 -2.22 -15.94
C LEU A 35 -3.87 -1.98 -14.45
N VAL A 36 -4.71 -1.18 -13.78
CA VAL A 36 -4.65 -1.04 -12.31
C VAL A 36 -4.84 -2.40 -11.65
N ILE A 37 -5.90 -3.13 -12.00
CA ILE A 37 -6.21 -4.44 -11.41
C ILE A 37 -5.04 -5.40 -11.62
N VAL A 38 -4.45 -5.45 -12.83
CA VAL A 38 -3.26 -6.28 -13.12
C VAL A 38 -2.11 -5.96 -12.18
N ASN A 39 -1.80 -4.67 -11.95
CA ASN A 39 -0.70 -4.27 -11.06
C ASN A 39 -0.94 -4.67 -9.59
N TYR A 40 -2.16 -4.46 -9.08
CA TYR A 40 -2.52 -4.87 -7.71
C TYR A 40 -2.63 -6.39 -7.54
N VAL A 41 -3.03 -7.12 -8.58
CA VAL A 41 -3.06 -8.59 -8.54
C VAL A 41 -1.64 -9.17 -8.58
N ALA A 42 -0.73 -8.57 -9.36
CA ALA A 42 0.67 -8.97 -9.41
C ALA A 42 1.37 -8.92 -8.03
N ASP A 43 0.99 -7.96 -7.19
CA ASP A 43 1.42 -7.86 -5.78
C ASP A 43 1.11 -9.13 -4.98
N VAL A 44 -0.14 -9.58 -5.08
CA VAL A 44 -0.63 -10.76 -4.36
C VAL A 44 0.13 -12.01 -4.80
N PHE A 45 0.46 -12.12 -6.09
CA PHE A 45 1.26 -13.21 -6.61
C PHE A 45 2.71 -13.19 -6.09
N ASP A 46 3.34 -12.01 -5.99
CA ASP A 46 4.69 -11.89 -5.41
C ASP A 46 4.71 -12.40 -3.95
N GLY A 47 3.74 -11.96 -3.14
CA GLY A 47 3.61 -12.40 -1.76
C GLY A 47 3.43 -13.91 -1.59
N ILE A 48 2.86 -14.60 -2.59
CA ILE A 48 2.75 -16.07 -2.60
C ILE A 48 4.09 -16.71 -2.98
N VAL A 49 4.78 -16.19 -3.99
CA VAL A 49 6.06 -16.72 -4.46
C VAL A 49 7.16 -16.53 -3.41
N ALA A 50 7.23 -15.35 -2.79
CA ALA A 50 8.20 -15.03 -1.74
C ALA A 50 8.08 -15.96 -0.52
N ARG A 51 6.85 -16.32 -0.11
CA ARG A 51 6.61 -17.26 0.99
C ARG A 51 7.10 -18.68 0.70
N ARG A 52 7.12 -19.09 -0.57
CA ARG A 52 7.58 -20.42 -0.98
C ARG A 52 9.10 -20.51 -1.14
N ARG A 53 9.82 -19.39 -1.30
CA ARG A 53 11.25 -19.37 -1.68
C ARG A 53 12.19 -18.75 -0.63
N GLY A 54 11.67 -18.34 0.53
CA GLY A 54 12.45 -17.72 1.61
C GLY A 54 12.83 -16.28 1.28
N GLY A 55 12.26 -15.32 2.02
CA GLY A 55 12.50 -13.89 1.86
C GLY A 55 13.92 -13.45 2.24
N THR A 56 14.25 -12.19 1.98
CA THR A 56 15.41 -11.49 2.56
C THR A 56 14.93 -10.18 3.16
N SER A 57 15.61 -9.67 4.19
CA SER A 57 15.31 -8.35 4.78
C SER A 57 15.35 -7.22 3.77
N TYR A 58 16.28 -7.27 2.80
CA TYR A 58 16.36 -6.31 1.69
C TYR A 58 15.14 -6.40 0.77
N GLY A 59 14.68 -7.61 0.45
CA GLY A 59 13.48 -7.82 -0.37
C GLY A 59 12.21 -7.29 0.30
N GLU A 60 12.08 -7.47 1.62
CA GLU A 60 10.94 -6.94 2.38
C GLU A 60 10.92 -5.40 2.40
N PHE A 61 12.10 -4.76 2.56
CA PHE A 61 12.21 -3.31 2.47
C PHE A 61 11.86 -2.78 1.07
N MET A 62 12.34 -3.46 0.02
CA MET A 62 12.07 -3.10 -1.37
C MET A 62 10.58 -3.21 -1.70
N ASP A 63 9.92 -4.28 -1.25
CA ASP A 63 8.48 -4.52 -1.45
C ASP A 63 7.64 -3.39 -0.83
N ILE A 64 7.90 -3.06 0.44
CA ILE A 64 7.25 -1.94 1.15
C ILE A 64 7.46 -0.62 0.38
N SER A 65 8.69 -0.35 -0.05
CA SER A 65 9.04 0.89 -0.76
C SER A 65 8.31 1.00 -2.10
N VAL A 66 8.31 -0.08 -2.89
CA VAL A 66 7.63 -0.16 -4.19
C VAL A 66 6.13 0.06 -4.03
N ASP A 67 5.50 -0.58 -3.04
CA ASP A 67 4.08 -0.41 -2.76
C ASP A 67 3.72 1.04 -2.43
N ARG A 68 4.58 1.76 -1.69
CA ARG A 68 4.38 3.19 -1.43
C ARG A 68 4.46 4.02 -2.70
N VAL A 69 5.44 3.77 -3.56
CA VAL A 69 5.58 4.50 -4.82
C VAL A 69 4.38 4.23 -5.73
N ILE A 70 3.89 2.99 -5.82
CA ILE A 70 2.70 2.64 -6.60
C ILE A 70 1.47 3.35 -6.07
N THR A 71 1.23 3.28 -4.76
CA THR A 71 0.09 3.94 -4.10
C THR A 71 0.09 5.44 -4.35
N LEU A 72 1.21 6.09 -4.02
CA LEU A 72 1.33 7.54 -4.10
C LEU A 72 1.39 8.03 -5.55
N GLY A 73 2.02 7.26 -6.46
CA GLY A 73 2.10 7.60 -7.87
C GLY A 73 0.72 7.65 -8.54
N TYR A 74 -0.12 6.63 -8.31
CA TYR A 74 -1.50 6.66 -8.81
C TYR A 74 -2.33 7.78 -8.17
N PHE A 75 -2.24 7.98 -6.86
CA PHE A 75 -3.00 9.04 -6.22
C PHE A 75 -2.52 10.43 -6.65
N ALA A 76 -1.22 10.63 -6.88
CA ALA A 76 -0.68 11.87 -7.41
C ALA A 76 -1.18 12.13 -8.84
N TYR A 77 -1.24 11.10 -9.68
CA TYR A 77 -1.84 11.20 -11.02
C TYR A 77 -3.31 11.65 -10.92
N HIS A 78 -4.12 11.00 -10.08
CA HIS A 78 -5.52 11.39 -9.92
C HIS A 78 -5.70 12.77 -9.29
N LEU A 79 -4.82 13.18 -8.38
CA LEU A 79 -4.80 14.53 -7.82
C LEU A 79 -4.50 15.57 -8.90
N TYR A 80 -3.52 15.31 -9.78
CA TYR A 80 -3.17 16.18 -10.91
C TYR A 80 -4.37 16.40 -11.86
N PHE A 81 -5.13 15.34 -12.13
CA PHE A 81 -6.38 15.43 -12.91
C PHE A 81 -7.61 15.87 -12.09
N GLN A 82 -7.41 16.37 -10.87
CA GLN A 82 -8.47 16.86 -9.95
C GLN A 82 -9.52 15.82 -9.55
N ARG A 83 -9.20 14.52 -9.69
CA ARG A 83 -10.10 13.39 -9.39
C ARG A 83 -10.08 12.96 -7.93
N LEU A 84 -9.10 13.46 -7.17
CA LEU A 84 -8.93 13.23 -5.74
C LEU A 84 -8.85 14.56 -4.98
N ASN A 85 -9.26 14.53 -3.72
CA ASN A 85 -9.11 15.68 -2.84
C ASN A 85 -7.65 15.81 -2.36
N LEU A 86 -7.13 17.04 -2.32
CA LEU A 86 -5.78 17.31 -1.83
C LEU A 86 -5.58 16.88 -0.37
N ALA A 87 -6.55 17.17 0.50
CA ALA A 87 -6.48 16.78 1.91
C ALA A 87 -6.47 15.26 2.05
N PHE A 88 -7.24 14.52 1.24
CA PHE A 88 -7.16 13.06 1.20
C PHE A 88 -5.74 12.59 0.84
N PHE A 89 -5.14 13.14 -0.21
CA PHE A 89 -3.78 12.78 -0.62
C PHE A 89 -2.76 13.03 0.49
N VAL A 90 -2.77 14.23 1.09
CA VAL A 90 -1.85 14.62 2.17
C VAL A 90 -1.99 13.71 3.38
N LEU A 91 -3.22 13.38 3.80
CA LEU A 91 -3.45 12.51 4.95
C LEU A 91 -3.02 11.08 4.67
N VAL A 92 -3.27 10.54 3.47
CA VAL A 92 -2.78 9.21 3.08
C VAL A 92 -1.25 9.17 3.04
N PHE A 93 -0.63 10.21 2.48
CA PHE A 93 0.82 10.36 2.46
C PHE A 93 1.39 10.35 3.88
N ALA A 94 0.93 11.27 4.75
CA ALA A 94 1.39 11.37 6.13
C ALA A 94 1.21 10.05 6.89
N ARG A 95 0.04 9.42 6.76
CA ARG A 95 -0.26 8.13 7.41
C ARG A 95 0.68 7.02 6.95
N ASN A 96 0.98 6.93 5.65
CA ASN A 96 1.87 5.91 5.13
C ASN A 96 3.30 6.07 5.66
N PHE A 97 3.83 7.30 5.67
CA PHE A 97 5.14 7.59 6.24
C PHE A 97 5.19 7.30 7.74
N MET A 98 4.17 7.69 8.51
CA MET A 98 4.15 7.43 9.95
C MET A 98 4.17 5.92 10.23
N VAL A 99 3.28 5.14 9.60
CA VAL A 99 3.20 3.69 9.82
C VAL A 99 4.51 2.99 9.49
N ASP A 100 5.15 3.35 8.38
CA ASP A 100 6.41 2.74 7.96
C ASP A 100 7.54 3.11 8.93
N TYR A 101 7.60 4.38 9.36
CA TYR A 101 8.58 4.83 10.34
C TYR A 101 8.44 4.06 11.66
N VAL A 102 7.21 3.84 12.16
CA VAL A 102 6.99 3.02 13.37
C VAL A 102 7.42 1.58 13.18
N ALA A 103 7.10 0.98 12.03
CA ALA A 103 7.48 -0.39 11.74
C ALA A 103 9.00 -0.54 11.74
N HIS A 104 9.72 0.37 11.07
CA HIS A 104 11.18 0.36 11.03
C HIS A 104 11.82 0.67 12.39
N PHE A 105 11.33 1.67 13.11
CA PHE A 105 11.86 2.04 14.42
C PHE A 105 11.71 0.89 15.42
N ASN A 106 10.57 0.18 15.42
CA ASN A 106 10.38 -1.03 16.24
C ASN A 106 11.34 -2.17 15.86
N LEU A 107 11.68 -2.33 14.58
CA LEU A 107 12.65 -3.34 14.14
C LEU A 107 14.06 -3.04 14.66
N ILE A 108 14.45 -1.76 14.64
CA ILE A 108 15.75 -1.29 15.15
C ILE A 108 15.83 -1.45 16.66
N LEU A 109 14.82 -0.96 17.40
CA LEU A 109 14.79 -1.05 18.87
C LEU A 109 14.77 -2.49 19.41
N LYS A 110 14.12 -3.43 18.70
CA LYS A 110 13.99 -4.82 19.16
C LYS A 110 15.06 -5.76 18.59
N GLY A 111 16.15 -5.25 18.05
CA GLY A 111 17.25 -6.06 17.51
C GLY A 111 16.80 -7.05 16.41
N GLY A 112 15.87 -6.63 15.55
CA GLY A 112 15.40 -7.44 14.41
C GLY A 112 14.33 -8.50 14.72
N LYS A 113 13.80 -8.61 15.95
CA LYS A 113 12.71 -9.54 16.27
C LYS A 113 11.35 -8.85 16.27
N GLN A 114 10.62 -9.00 15.16
CA GLN A 114 9.24 -8.50 15.00
C GLN A 114 8.25 -9.37 15.80
N LYS A 115 8.20 -9.21 17.14
CA LYS A 115 7.09 -9.75 17.94
C LYS A 115 5.99 -8.70 18.01
N HIS A 116 4.98 -8.82 17.14
CA HIS A 116 3.71 -8.11 17.29
C HIS A 116 2.96 -8.69 18.48
N THR A 117 3.30 -8.25 19.69
CA THR A 117 2.41 -8.41 20.84
C THR A 117 1.31 -7.36 20.69
N LEU A 118 0.23 -7.72 20.00
CA LEU A 118 -1.01 -6.94 19.99
C LEU A 118 -2.04 -7.66 20.86
N THR A 119 -2.60 -6.90 21.80
CA THR A 119 -3.68 -7.28 22.72
C THR A 119 -4.88 -7.87 21.96
N GLN A 120 -5.52 -8.86 22.55
CA GLN A 120 -6.60 -9.65 21.94
C GLN A 120 -7.82 -8.77 21.58
N GLY A 121 -8.55 -9.12 20.50
CA GLY A 121 -9.83 -8.50 20.13
C GLY A 121 -9.93 -7.99 18.68
N VAL A 122 -10.96 -7.18 18.40
CA VAL A 122 -11.29 -6.59 17.08
C VAL A 122 -10.11 -5.81 16.49
N ALA A 123 -9.33 -5.13 17.32
CA ALA A 123 -8.12 -4.42 16.90
C ALA A 123 -7.05 -5.36 16.31
N LYS A 124 -6.85 -6.55 16.89
CA LYS A 124 -5.94 -7.58 16.33
C LYS A 124 -6.46 -8.11 15.00
N TRP A 125 -7.77 -8.31 14.87
CA TRP A 125 -8.39 -8.77 13.62
C TRP A 125 -8.26 -7.72 12.51
N LEU A 126 -8.58 -6.46 12.79
CA LEU A 126 -8.43 -5.34 11.86
C LEU A 126 -6.98 -5.12 11.44
N TYR A 127 -6.03 -5.43 12.31
CA TYR A 127 -4.61 -5.19 12.07
C TYR A 127 -3.87 -6.35 11.37
N SER A 128 -4.04 -7.58 11.88
CA SER A 128 -3.16 -8.72 11.57
C SER A 128 -3.81 -9.81 10.74
N SER A 129 -5.14 -9.79 10.57
CA SER A 129 -5.82 -10.85 9.82
C SER A 129 -5.60 -10.68 8.31
N LYS A 130 -5.36 -11.81 7.63
CA LYS A 130 -5.32 -11.91 6.16
C LYS A 130 -6.52 -11.22 5.47
N PRO A 131 -7.79 -11.44 5.91
CA PRO A 131 -8.93 -10.76 5.30
C PRO A 131 -8.87 -9.25 5.44
N SER A 132 -8.39 -8.72 6.57
CA SER A 132 -8.20 -7.28 6.68
C SER A 132 -7.20 -6.77 5.64
N LYS A 133 -6.00 -7.34 5.56
CA LYS A 133 -4.99 -6.91 4.58
C LYS A 133 -5.55 -6.89 3.15
N LEU A 134 -6.30 -7.94 2.77
CA LEU A 134 -7.01 -8.01 1.49
C LEU A 134 -8.05 -6.91 1.30
N ILE A 135 -8.88 -6.61 2.32
CA ILE A 135 -9.90 -5.55 2.24
C ILE A 135 -9.26 -4.18 1.95
N ASN A 136 -8.16 -3.84 2.61
CA ASN A 136 -7.54 -2.53 2.40
C ASN A 136 -6.79 -2.44 1.07
N GLY A 137 -6.11 -3.52 0.66
CA GLY A 137 -5.52 -3.61 -0.69
C GLY A 137 -6.60 -3.49 -1.76
N GLY A 138 -7.74 -4.16 -1.55
CA GLY A 138 -8.92 -4.07 -2.40
C GLY A 138 -9.49 -2.65 -2.46
N LEU A 139 -9.71 -2.00 -1.32
CA LEU A 139 -10.17 -0.61 -1.26
C LEU A 139 -9.22 0.35 -1.99
N GLN A 140 -7.92 0.14 -1.85
CA GLN A 140 -6.92 0.94 -2.54
C GLN A 140 -6.97 0.76 -4.06
N ALA A 141 -7.08 -0.49 -4.52
CA ALA A 141 -7.25 -0.82 -5.93
C ALA A 141 -8.56 -0.23 -6.47
N THR A 142 -9.66 -0.33 -5.72
CA THR A 142 -10.96 0.24 -6.08
C THR A 142 -10.89 1.76 -6.22
N LEU A 143 -10.28 2.46 -5.26
CA LEU A 143 -10.10 3.91 -5.33
C LEU A 143 -9.30 4.33 -6.56
N THR A 144 -8.20 3.63 -6.82
CA THR A 144 -7.34 3.89 -7.97
C THR A 144 -8.10 3.65 -9.28
N ALA A 145 -8.76 2.50 -9.41
CA ALA A 145 -9.57 2.18 -10.58
C ALA A 145 -10.70 3.20 -10.80
N TRP A 146 -11.39 3.61 -9.72
CA TRP A 146 -12.45 4.61 -9.80
C TRP A 146 -11.92 5.95 -10.30
N GLY A 147 -10.71 6.34 -9.86
CA GLY A 147 -10.04 7.54 -10.34
C GLY A 147 -9.80 7.55 -11.85
N PHE A 148 -9.80 6.40 -12.53
CA PHE A 148 -9.75 6.35 -14.00
C PHE A 148 -11.12 6.48 -14.66
N LEU A 149 -12.19 6.10 -13.97
CA LEU A 149 -13.57 6.25 -14.44
C LEU A 149 -14.12 7.67 -14.25
N GLY A 150 -13.56 8.44 -13.32
CA GLY A 150 -13.95 9.82 -13.09
C GLY A 150 -13.56 10.33 -11.71
N GLN A 151 -14.38 11.22 -11.15
CA GLN A 151 -14.21 11.73 -9.79
C GLN A 151 -14.33 10.58 -8.79
N VAL A 152 -13.37 10.46 -7.88
CA VAL A 152 -13.45 9.50 -6.79
C VAL A 152 -14.44 10.02 -5.74
N PRO A 153 -15.51 9.27 -5.41
CA PRO A 153 -16.49 9.68 -4.42
C PRO A 153 -15.84 9.97 -3.07
N LEU A 154 -16.23 11.08 -2.44
CA LEU A 154 -15.74 11.47 -1.12
C LEU A 154 -15.96 10.36 -0.08
N VAL A 155 -17.08 9.64 -0.17
CA VAL A 155 -17.40 8.51 0.71
C VAL A 155 -16.33 7.43 0.62
N LEU A 156 -15.86 7.07 -0.58
CA LEU A 156 -14.80 6.05 -0.74
C LEU A 156 -13.47 6.55 -0.16
N GLN A 157 -13.15 7.83 -0.36
CA GLN A 157 -11.96 8.46 0.21
C GLN A 157 -12.00 8.41 1.75
N LEU A 158 -13.13 8.77 2.37
CA LEU A 158 -13.32 8.73 3.82
C LEU A 158 -13.27 7.30 4.37
N VAL A 159 -13.92 6.34 3.71
CA VAL A 159 -13.89 4.93 4.11
C VAL A 159 -12.45 4.40 4.11
N PHE A 160 -11.67 4.68 3.08
CA PHE A 160 -10.26 4.31 3.03
C PHE A 160 -9.43 5.00 4.12
N LEU A 161 -9.65 6.29 4.34
CA LEU A 161 -8.94 7.04 5.37
C LEU A 161 -9.21 6.47 6.77
N VAL A 162 -10.47 6.25 7.10
CA VAL A 162 -10.88 5.69 8.41
C VAL A 162 -10.32 4.28 8.58
N THR A 163 -10.50 3.40 7.59
CA THR A 163 -10.01 2.01 7.69
C THR A 163 -8.49 1.95 7.77
N SER A 164 -7.77 2.77 7.00
CA SER A 164 -6.31 2.85 7.03
C SER A 164 -5.77 3.45 8.33
N TYR A 165 -6.48 4.42 8.93
CA TYR A 165 -6.13 5.03 10.22
C TYR A 165 -6.40 4.08 11.39
N LEU A 166 -7.57 3.42 11.42
CA LEU A 166 -7.91 2.42 12.43
C LEU A 166 -6.86 1.29 12.49
N ARG A 167 -6.24 0.97 11.34
CA ARG A 167 -5.11 0.04 11.27
C ARG A 167 -3.79 0.61 11.75
N ALA A 168 -3.56 1.91 11.60
CA ALA A 168 -2.35 2.57 12.06
C ALA A 168 -2.36 2.80 13.58
N LEU A 169 -3.55 2.92 14.20
CA LEU A 169 -3.73 3.24 15.62
C LEU A 169 -2.86 2.42 16.58
N PRO A 170 -2.73 1.08 16.47
CA PRO A 170 -1.92 0.32 17.41
C PRO A 170 -0.42 0.64 17.35
N ASP A 171 0.07 1.01 16.17
CA ASP A 171 1.47 1.39 15.98
C ASP A 171 1.72 2.83 16.46
N ILE A 172 0.78 3.73 16.19
CA ILE A 172 0.81 5.11 16.71
C ILE A 172 0.76 5.10 18.25
N ARG A 173 -0.09 4.26 18.86
CA ARG A 173 -0.13 4.11 20.34
C ARG A 173 1.19 3.62 20.92
N LYS A 174 1.93 2.76 20.20
CA LYS A 174 3.26 2.33 20.65
C LYS A 174 4.27 3.45 20.61
N LEU A 175 4.27 4.31 19.57
CA LEU A 175 5.12 5.50 19.53
C LEU A 175 4.90 6.41 20.74
N ALA A 176 3.63 6.63 21.11
CA ALA A 176 3.27 7.49 22.24
C ALA A 176 3.79 6.97 23.60
N HIS A 177 4.22 5.71 23.70
CA HIS A 177 4.89 5.19 24.89
C HIS A 177 6.41 5.40 24.91
N TYR A 178 7.01 5.82 23.79
CA TYR A 178 8.45 6.09 23.66
C TYR A 178 8.77 7.60 23.65
N ILE A 179 7.76 8.45 23.55
CA ILE A 179 7.85 9.92 23.70
C ILE A 179 7.40 10.27 25.11
#